data_AF-A0A067LYI3-F1
#
_entry.id   AF-A0A067LYI3-F1
#
_cell.length_a   1.000
_cell.length_b   1.000
_cell.length_c   1.000
_cell.angle_alpha   90.00
_cell.angle_beta   90.00
_cell.angle_gamma   90.00
#
_symmetry.space_group_name_H-M   'P 1'
#
loop_
_entity.id
_entity.type
_entity.pdbx_description
1 polymer ?
#
loop_
_entity_poly.entity_id
_entity_poly.type
_entity_poly.pdbx_seq_one_letter_code
_entity_poly.pdbx_strand_id
1 'polypeptide(L)'
;MAPAHPGRFQPTIVTEEPLNAFLRTTADCLIVLEAFERHMIPRIHRRLREPERRRFIRSGAVFVFDEKESEIKRWTDGFSWSPSRILGNFLVYREISPTSRRSGSSSDSESSPNDNTSERSALDKEVYGSLKSHQNFKPGGLMKRTISVVIKERTIHVVCYYNPEDVIAGRLMTPAEMPHLRGLLSVVHPELLQRTLYRFPPLVQLGPDGIAITSPPSAHPY
;
A
#
# COMPACT_ATOMS: atom_id res chain seq x y z
N MET A 1 27.07 35.50 -23.28
CA MET A 1 25.88 34.65 -23.04
C MET A 1 26.36 33.36 -22.40
N ALA A 2 26.07 33.15 -21.11
CA ALA A 2 26.39 31.90 -20.42
C ALA A 2 25.26 30.88 -20.64
N PRO A 3 25.54 29.57 -20.72
CA PRO A 3 24.51 28.57 -20.97
C PRO A 3 23.61 28.40 -19.74
N ALA A 4 22.31 28.23 -20.00
CA ALA A 4 21.30 27.97 -18.98
C ALA A 4 21.65 26.70 -18.19
N HIS A 5 21.76 26.83 -16.87
CA HIS A 5 21.83 25.68 -15.98
C HIS A 5 20.50 24.92 -16.02
N PRO A 6 20.52 23.58 -16.14
CA PRO A 6 19.30 22.79 -15.99
C PRO A 6 18.73 23.03 -14.59
N GLY A 7 17.43 23.26 -14.54
CA GLY A 7 16.69 23.71 -13.36
C GLY A 7 17.12 22.98 -12.09
N ARG A 8 17.53 23.78 -11.10
CA ARG A 8 17.69 23.34 -9.72
C ARG A 8 16.38 22.66 -9.32
N PHE A 9 16.40 21.35 -9.05
CA PHE A 9 15.28 20.65 -8.43
C PHE A 9 14.88 21.46 -7.19
N GLN A 10 13.72 22.11 -7.24
CA GLN A 10 13.20 22.76 -6.05
C GLN A 10 12.88 21.62 -5.06
N PRO A 11 13.37 21.70 -3.81
CA PRO A 11 13.02 20.70 -2.82
C PRO A 11 11.51 20.81 -2.60
N THR A 12 10.75 19.86 -3.13
CA THR A 12 9.32 19.76 -2.92
C THR A 12 9.09 19.71 -1.42
N ILE A 13 8.55 20.80 -0.88
CA ILE A 13 7.99 20.79 0.45
C ILE A 13 6.92 19.69 0.42
N VAL A 14 6.88 18.82 1.45
CA VAL A 14 5.76 17.90 1.66
C VAL A 14 4.54 18.75 2.11
N THR A 15 4.06 19.64 1.24
CA THR A 15 2.87 20.47 1.46
C THR A 15 1.59 19.77 1.02
N GLU A 16 1.72 18.74 0.19
CA GLU A 16 0.57 18.03 -0.37
C GLU A 16 0.19 16.83 0.49
N GLU A 17 -1.11 16.68 0.72
CA GLU A 17 -1.69 15.54 1.44
C GLU A 17 -1.41 14.25 0.67
N PRO A 18 -1.04 13.13 1.31
CA PRO A 18 -0.82 11.87 0.61
C PRO A 18 -2.07 11.44 -0.16
N LEU A 19 -1.87 10.66 -1.21
CA LEU A 19 -2.97 10.00 -1.91
C LEU A 19 -3.82 9.21 -0.89
N ASN A 20 -5.14 9.39 -0.95
CA ASN A 20 -6.09 8.74 -0.05
C ASN A 20 -6.79 7.57 -0.77
N ALA A 21 -6.20 6.37 -0.69
CA ALA A 21 -6.65 5.18 -1.42
C ALA A 21 -6.43 3.88 -0.62
N PHE A 22 -7.20 2.84 -0.97
CA PHE A 22 -6.90 1.46 -0.57
C PHE A 22 -6.26 0.68 -1.72
N LEU A 23 -5.02 0.20 -1.51
CA LEU A 23 -4.32 -0.63 -2.50
C LEU A 23 -4.73 -2.09 -2.37
N ARG A 24 -5.86 -2.42 -2.99
CA ARG A 24 -6.49 -3.73 -2.94
C ARG A 24 -5.66 -4.79 -3.66
N THR A 25 -5.26 -4.49 -4.89
CA THR A 25 -4.64 -5.43 -5.83
C THR A 25 -3.28 -4.95 -6.33
N THR A 26 -2.57 -5.80 -7.09
CA THR A 26 -1.33 -5.38 -7.77
C THR A 26 -1.62 -4.37 -8.88
N ALA A 27 -2.78 -4.45 -9.53
CA ALA A 27 -3.20 -3.47 -10.54
C ALA A 27 -3.35 -2.07 -9.94
N ASP A 28 -3.88 -1.95 -8.72
CA ASP A 28 -3.95 -0.67 -8.00
C ASP A 28 -2.55 -0.10 -7.72
N CYS A 29 -1.59 -0.95 -7.37
CA CYS A 29 -0.21 -0.54 -7.18
C CYS A 29 0.43 -0.08 -8.50
N LEU A 30 0.16 -0.76 -9.62
CA LEU A 30 0.65 -0.36 -10.93
C LEU A 30 0.14 1.04 -11.33
N ILE A 31 -1.14 1.33 -11.06
CA ILE A 31 -1.71 2.67 -11.27
C ILE A 31 -0.97 3.71 -10.44
N VAL A 32 -0.70 3.43 -9.17
CA VAL A 32 0.03 4.34 -8.28
C VAL A 32 1.47 4.55 -8.74
N LEU A 33 2.17 3.50 -9.18
CA LEU A 33 3.53 3.59 -9.71
C LEU A 33 3.57 4.39 -11.03
N GLU A 34 2.59 4.17 -11.91
CA GLU A 34 2.46 4.93 -13.15
C GLU A 34 2.18 6.42 -12.88
N ALA A 35 1.25 6.70 -11.96
CA ALA A 35 0.95 8.06 -11.52
C ALA A 35 2.17 8.73 -10.86
N PHE A 36 2.94 7.96 -10.09
CA PHE A 36 4.19 8.40 -9.50
C PHE A 36 5.17 8.83 -10.59
N GLU A 37 5.50 7.97 -11.56
CA GLU A 37 6.42 8.30 -12.67
C GLU A 37 5.97 9.53 -13.47
N ARG A 38 4.64 9.70 -13.66
CA ARG A 38 4.04 10.86 -14.34
C ARG A 38 3.92 12.13 -13.49
N HIS A 39 4.36 12.11 -12.24
CA HIS A 39 4.24 13.23 -11.30
C HIS A 39 2.79 13.67 -11.03
N MET A 40 1.84 12.74 -11.08
CA MET A 40 0.41 12.99 -10.84
C MET A 40 0.01 12.86 -9.36
N ILE A 41 0.87 12.29 -8.53
CA ILE A 41 0.64 12.11 -7.09
C ILE A 41 1.85 12.62 -6.28
N PRO A 42 1.64 12.98 -5.00
CA PRO A 42 2.71 13.45 -4.14
C PRO A 42 3.82 12.41 -3.97
N ARG A 43 5.06 12.90 -3.99
CA ARG A 43 6.27 12.09 -3.83
C ARG A 43 6.95 12.43 -2.50
N ILE A 44 7.49 11.40 -1.84
CA ILE A 44 8.31 11.60 -0.65
C ILE A 44 9.78 11.69 -1.04
N HIS A 45 10.38 12.87 -0.83
CA HIS A 45 11.81 13.15 -1.10
C HIS A 45 12.67 13.20 0.17
N ARG A 46 12.07 13.06 1.36
CA ARG A 46 12.77 13.00 2.64
C ARG A 46 11.91 12.34 3.71
N ARG A 47 12.51 11.94 4.83
CA ARG A 47 11.75 11.41 5.97
C ARG A 47 10.72 12.42 6.47
N LEU A 48 9.54 11.91 6.81
CA LEU A 48 8.50 12.70 7.50
C LEU A 48 8.97 13.09 8.90
N ARG A 49 8.74 14.34 9.27
CA ARG A 49 8.93 14.87 10.63
C ARG A 49 7.77 14.45 11.53
N GLU A 50 7.96 14.56 12.84
CA GLU A 50 6.93 14.20 13.85
C GLU A 50 5.55 14.80 13.56
N PRO A 51 5.40 16.11 13.26
CA PRO A 51 4.08 16.69 12.99
C PRO A 51 3.46 16.16 11.68
N GLU A 52 4.28 15.92 10.66
CA GLU A 52 3.85 15.37 9.37
C GLU A 52 3.37 13.92 9.54
N ARG A 53 4.12 13.10 10.29
CA ARG A 53 3.71 11.72 10.63
C ARG A 53 2.36 11.72 11.32
N ARG A 54 2.20 12.55 12.35
CA ARG A 54 0.94 12.66 13.13
C ARG A 54 -0.24 13.09 12.26
N ARG A 55 0.00 13.98 11.29
CA ARG A 55 -1.04 14.51 10.40
C ARG A 55 -1.41 13.54 9.28
N PHE A 56 -0.41 12.93 8.65
CA PHE A 56 -0.57 12.25 7.36
C PHE A 56 -0.62 10.73 7.45
N ILE A 57 -0.07 10.10 8.49
CA ILE A 57 -0.14 8.64 8.65
C ILE A 57 -1.48 8.27 9.29
N ARG A 58 -2.46 8.00 8.44
CA ARG A 58 -3.83 7.64 8.79
C ARG A 58 -4.41 6.67 7.77
N SER A 59 -5.60 6.15 8.04
CA SER A 59 -6.32 5.31 7.10
C SER A 59 -6.50 5.98 5.73
N GLY A 60 -6.24 5.23 4.66
CA GLY A 60 -6.22 5.70 3.28
C GLY A 60 -4.88 6.25 2.80
N ALA A 61 -3.94 6.63 3.69
CA ALA A 61 -2.72 7.31 3.26
C ALA A 61 -1.79 6.37 2.47
N VAL A 62 -1.43 6.80 1.25
CA VAL A 62 -0.46 6.14 0.38
C VAL A 62 0.73 7.06 0.16
N PHE A 63 1.93 6.54 0.43
CA PHE A 63 3.21 7.19 0.25
C PHE A 63 4.05 6.44 -0.77
N VAL A 64 4.69 7.18 -1.68
CA VAL A 64 5.62 6.61 -2.67
C VAL A 64 6.94 7.37 -2.60
N PHE A 65 8.04 6.63 -2.58
CA PHE A 65 9.39 7.20 -2.63
C PHE A 65 10.35 6.33 -3.45
N ASP A 66 11.26 7.01 -4.13
CA ASP A 66 12.45 6.41 -4.73
C ASP A 66 13.59 6.45 -3.70
N GLU A 67 14.30 5.32 -3.49
CA GLU A 67 15.40 5.24 -2.52
C GLU A 67 16.55 6.21 -2.81
N LYS A 68 16.88 6.39 -4.09
CA LYS A 68 18.00 7.25 -4.52
C LYS A 68 17.63 8.72 -4.41
N GLU A 69 16.39 9.09 -4.75
CA GLU A 69 15.93 10.47 -4.64
C GLU A 69 15.72 10.91 -3.18
N SER A 70 15.24 10.01 -2.33
CA SER A 70 14.82 10.34 -0.96
C SER A 70 15.83 9.99 0.13
N GLU A 71 16.82 9.16 -0.20
CA GLU A 71 17.76 8.51 0.73
C GLU A 71 17.07 7.63 1.79
N ILE A 72 15.78 7.30 1.61
CA ILE A 72 15.03 6.43 2.50
C ILE A 72 15.13 5.00 2.00
N LYS A 73 15.88 4.15 2.72
CA LYS A 73 15.91 2.69 2.47
C LYS A 73 14.86 1.90 3.25
N ARG A 74 14.35 2.49 4.32
CA ARG A 74 13.36 1.88 5.23
C ARG A 74 12.40 2.93 5.71
N TRP A 75 11.11 2.67 5.53
CA TRP A 75 10.05 3.52 6.02
C TRP A 75 9.92 3.44 7.55
N THR A 76 9.86 4.60 8.20
CA THR A 76 9.77 4.73 9.67
C THR A 76 8.64 5.67 10.03
N ASP A 77 7.64 5.14 10.74
CA ASP A 77 6.37 5.82 11.04
C ASP A 77 6.10 6.06 12.53
N GLY A 78 6.91 5.47 13.42
CA GLY A 78 6.77 5.62 14.87
C GLY A 78 5.74 4.68 15.51
N PHE A 79 5.09 3.81 14.72
CA PHE A 79 4.15 2.82 15.23
C PHE A 79 4.85 1.51 15.58
N SER A 80 4.28 0.78 16.54
CA SER A 80 4.65 -0.61 16.81
C SER A 80 3.86 -1.54 15.89
N TRP A 81 4.57 -2.36 15.11
CA TRP A 81 3.99 -3.26 14.12
C TRP A 81 4.22 -4.73 14.50
N SER A 82 3.27 -5.59 14.13
CA SER A 82 3.46 -7.04 14.12
C SER A 82 4.61 -7.44 13.18
N PRO A 83 5.14 -8.67 13.27
CA PRO A 83 5.91 -9.25 12.18
C PRO A 83 5.13 -9.20 10.86
N SER A 84 5.84 -9.13 9.74
CA SER A 84 5.20 -9.10 8.41
C SER A 84 4.50 -10.41 8.10
N ARG A 85 3.44 -10.32 7.29
CA ARG A 85 2.80 -11.45 6.61
C ARG A 85 2.69 -11.15 5.12
N ILE A 86 2.73 -12.18 4.29
CA ILE A 86 2.59 -12.05 2.84
C ILE A 86 1.09 -12.04 2.51
N LEU A 87 0.66 -11.08 1.71
CA LEU A 87 -0.68 -11.03 1.14
C LEU A 87 -0.58 -10.63 -0.33
N GLY A 88 -0.58 -11.63 -1.22
CA GLY A 88 -0.23 -11.44 -2.63
C GLY A 88 1.19 -10.88 -2.77
N ASN A 89 1.33 -9.78 -3.50
CA ASN A 89 2.62 -9.08 -3.69
C ASN A 89 2.99 -8.15 -2.53
N PHE A 90 2.11 -7.99 -1.55
CA PHE A 90 2.34 -7.08 -0.43
C PHE A 90 2.92 -7.79 0.79
N LEU A 91 3.70 -7.05 1.56
CA LEU A 91 3.89 -7.32 2.98
C LEU A 91 2.86 -6.53 3.78
N VAL A 92 2.16 -7.19 4.70
CA VAL A 92 1.17 -6.57 5.59
C VAL A 92 1.58 -6.67 7.05
N TYR A 93 1.20 -5.65 7.81
CA TYR A 93 1.49 -5.48 9.23
C TYR A 93 0.25 -4.98 9.94
N ARG A 94 0.08 -5.39 11.21
CA ARG A 94 -0.97 -4.91 12.11
C ARG A 94 -0.36 -4.09 13.23
N GLU A 95 -0.96 -2.95 13.56
CA GLU A 95 -0.56 -2.16 14.71
C GLU A 95 -0.75 -2.96 16.01
N ILE A 96 0.26 -2.93 16.88
CA ILE A 96 0.25 -3.61 18.17
C ILE A 96 0.33 -2.62 19.32
N SER A 97 -0.33 -2.94 20.43
CA SER A 97 -0.24 -2.13 21.65
C SER A 97 1.12 -2.34 22.30
N PRO A 98 1.93 -1.28 22.54
CA PRO A 98 3.25 -1.40 23.17
C PRO A 98 3.20 -2.05 24.56
N THR A 99 2.07 -1.86 25.26
CA THR A 99 1.81 -2.33 26.62
C THR A 99 1.38 -3.80 26.70
N SER A 100 0.96 -4.43 25.59
CA SER A 100 0.47 -5.82 25.59
C SER A 100 1.55 -6.86 25.88
N ARG A 101 2.83 -6.48 25.89
CA ARG A 101 3.94 -7.39 26.23
C ARG A 101 3.93 -7.88 27.69
N ARG A 102 2.99 -7.44 28.54
CA ARG A 102 2.98 -7.73 29.98
C ARG A 102 1.66 -8.20 30.59
N SER A 103 0.56 -8.35 29.85
CA SER A 103 -0.66 -8.94 30.39
C SER A 103 -1.03 -10.22 29.66
N GLY A 104 -0.49 -11.33 30.12
CA GLY A 104 -1.12 -12.64 29.94
C GLY A 104 -2.43 -12.63 30.73
N SER A 105 -3.51 -12.21 30.08
CA SER A 105 -4.88 -12.38 30.57
C SER A 105 -5.67 -13.01 29.43
N SER A 106 -5.68 -14.34 29.44
CA SER A 106 -6.59 -15.16 28.66
C SER A 106 -8.03 -14.71 28.93
N SER A 107 -8.58 -13.94 28.00
CA SER A 107 -10.03 -13.85 27.80
C SER A 107 -10.30 -14.48 26.45
N ASP A 108 -10.51 -15.79 26.47
CA ASP A 108 -11.12 -16.50 25.36
C ASP A 108 -12.53 -15.93 25.17
N SER A 109 -12.65 -14.99 24.26
CA SER A 109 -13.95 -14.58 23.73
C SER A 109 -14.29 -15.59 22.66
N GLU A 110 -15.09 -16.58 23.04
CA GLU A 110 -15.69 -17.58 22.17
C GLU A 110 -16.26 -16.90 20.93
N SER A 111 -15.71 -17.24 19.76
CA SER A 111 -16.35 -16.94 18.49
C SER A 111 -17.58 -17.83 18.36
N SER A 112 -18.75 -17.28 18.65
CA SER A 112 -20.02 -17.88 18.25
C SER A 112 -20.02 -18.08 16.72
N PRO A 113 -20.28 -19.30 16.22
CA PRO A 113 -20.42 -19.53 14.80
C PRO A 113 -21.86 -19.18 14.44
N ASN A 114 -22.10 -17.95 13.98
CA ASN A 114 -23.37 -17.67 13.32
C ASN A 114 -23.12 -17.40 11.83
N ASP A 115 -23.78 -18.27 11.07
CA ASP A 115 -23.53 -18.60 9.70
C ASP A 115 -24.14 -17.54 8.77
N ASN A 116 -23.27 -16.88 8.00
CA ASN A 116 -23.54 -16.12 6.78
C ASN A 116 -22.21 -15.96 6.03
N THR A 117 -21.46 -17.08 5.94
CA THR A 117 -20.05 -17.08 6.33
C THR A 117 -19.04 -17.00 5.18
N SER A 118 -19.45 -17.08 3.91
CA SER A 118 -18.50 -17.13 2.79
C SER A 118 -17.98 -15.75 2.37
N GLU A 119 -18.87 -14.79 2.10
CA GLU A 119 -18.49 -13.46 1.60
C GLU A 119 -17.76 -12.62 2.66
N ARG A 120 -18.25 -12.64 3.90
CA ARG A 120 -17.59 -11.94 5.02
C ARG A 120 -16.21 -12.55 5.31
N SER A 121 -16.06 -13.87 5.19
CA SER A 121 -14.76 -14.54 5.32
C SER A 121 -13.80 -14.18 4.18
N ALA A 122 -14.30 -14.06 2.95
CA ALA A 122 -13.50 -13.63 1.81
C ALA A 122 -12.99 -12.19 1.98
N LEU A 123 -13.87 -11.26 2.37
CA LEU A 123 -13.51 -9.87 2.62
C LEU A 123 -12.52 -9.76 3.81
N ASP A 124 -12.74 -10.51 4.87
CA ASP A 124 -11.81 -10.55 6.00
C ASP A 124 -10.42 -11.05 5.57
N LYS A 125 -10.36 -12.09 4.73
CA LYS A 125 -9.08 -12.59 4.19
C LYS A 125 -8.39 -11.56 3.30
N GLU A 126 -9.14 -10.78 2.54
CA GLU A 126 -8.60 -9.71 1.68
C GLU A 126 -8.07 -8.51 2.48
N VAL A 127 -8.78 -8.14 3.54
CA VAL A 127 -8.48 -6.96 4.36
C VAL A 127 -7.42 -7.26 5.42
N TYR A 128 -7.51 -8.40 6.09
CA TYR A 128 -6.58 -8.77 7.17
C TYR A 128 -5.48 -9.73 6.73
N GLY A 129 -5.66 -10.49 5.65
CA GLY A 129 -4.83 -11.66 5.39
C GLY A 129 -4.89 -12.62 6.58
N SER A 130 -3.72 -13.04 7.08
CA SER A 130 -3.60 -13.87 8.28
C SER A 130 -3.52 -13.06 9.59
N LEU A 131 -3.83 -11.75 9.59
CA LEU A 131 -3.65 -10.84 10.73
C LEU A 131 -4.97 -10.36 11.35
N LYS A 132 -6.03 -11.19 11.31
CA LYS A 132 -7.35 -10.81 11.81
C LYS A 132 -7.39 -10.66 13.34
N SER A 133 -6.86 -11.64 14.07
CA SER A 133 -6.95 -11.70 15.52
C SER A 133 -5.65 -12.16 16.16
N HIS A 134 -5.18 -11.43 17.17
CA HIS A 134 -4.08 -11.80 18.05
C HIS A 134 -4.16 -10.92 19.31
N GLN A 135 -3.83 -11.44 20.50
CA GLN A 135 -3.99 -10.72 21.77
C GLN A 135 -3.23 -9.39 21.83
N ASN A 136 -2.08 -9.32 21.15
CA ASN A 136 -1.24 -8.12 21.11
C ASN A 136 -1.70 -7.06 20.09
N PHE A 137 -2.68 -7.36 19.24
CA PHE A 137 -3.16 -6.40 18.25
C PHE A 137 -3.94 -5.29 18.93
N LYS A 138 -3.66 -4.05 18.53
CA LYS A 138 -4.40 -2.90 19.03
C LYS A 138 -5.84 -2.95 18.50
N PRO A 139 -6.87 -2.85 19.37
CA PRO A 139 -8.25 -2.66 18.92
C PRO A 139 -8.37 -1.40 18.06
N GLY A 140 -9.05 -1.49 16.92
CA GLY A 140 -9.10 -0.40 15.93
C GLY A 140 -7.72 0.00 15.35
N GLY A 141 -6.69 -0.84 15.54
CA GLY A 141 -5.34 -0.56 15.11
C GLY A 141 -5.20 -0.48 13.59
N LEU A 142 -4.25 0.35 13.15
CA LEU A 142 -3.97 0.57 11.75
C LEU A 142 -3.38 -0.69 11.10
N MET A 143 -3.68 -0.90 9.82
CA MET A 143 -2.96 -1.81 8.95
C MET A 143 -1.93 -1.03 8.12
N LYS A 144 -0.75 -1.63 7.91
CA LYS A 144 0.21 -1.16 6.92
C LYS A 144 0.41 -2.22 5.86
N ARG A 145 0.43 -1.82 4.60
CA ARG A 145 0.67 -2.66 3.42
C ARG A 145 1.79 -2.03 2.59
N THR A 146 2.81 -2.81 2.25
CA THR A 146 3.98 -2.33 1.53
C THR A 146 4.33 -3.22 0.35
N ILE A 147 4.86 -2.61 -0.71
CA ILE A 147 5.47 -3.29 -1.85
C ILE A 147 6.65 -2.45 -2.35
N SER A 148 7.68 -3.12 -2.85
CA SER A 148 8.87 -2.48 -3.42
C SER A 148 9.11 -3.08 -4.80
N VAL A 149 9.42 -2.22 -5.77
CA VAL A 149 9.74 -2.63 -7.14
C VAL A 149 11.11 -2.06 -7.52
N VAL A 150 11.88 -2.81 -8.29
CA VAL A 150 13.22 -2.40 -8.75
C VAL A 150 13.20 -2.21 -10.26
N ILE A 151 13.22 -0.96 -10.73
CA ILE A 151 13.05 -0.62 -12.14
C ILE A 151 14.23 0.24 -12.58
N LYS A 152 14.97 -0.18 -13.60
CA LYS A 152 16.17 0.54 -14.09
C LYS A 152 17.12 0.90 -12.94
N GLU A 153 17.41 -0.06 -12.06
CA GLU A 153 18.27 0.11 -10.88
C GLU A 153 17.74 1.09 -9.81
N ARG A 154 16.50 1.59 -9.96
CA ARG A 154 15.81 2.40 -8.95
C ARG A 154 14.91 1.50 -8.12
N THR A 155 15.05 1.56 -6.80
CA THR A 155 14.11 0.91 -5.89
C THR A 155 13.03 1.91 -5.51
N ILE A 156 11.80 1.63 -5.93
CA ILE A 156 10.62 2.44 -5.60
C ILE A 156 9.80 1.69 -4.57
N HIS A 157 9.44 2.37 -3.50
CA HIS A 157 8.65 1.83 -2.39
C HIS A 157 7.28 2.47 -2.35
N VAL A 158 6.25 1.64 -2.19
CA VAL A 158 4.87 2.06 -1.93
C VAL A 158 4.46 1.59 -0.54
N VAL A 159 3.97 2.52 0.28
CA VAL A 159 3.49 2.27 1.64
C VAL A 159 2.06 2.78 1.76
N CYS A 160 1.12 1.89 2.06
CA CYS A 160 -0.30 2.18 2.23
C CYS A 160 -0.74 1.87 3.66
N TYR A 161 -1.57 2.75 4.22
CA TYR A 161 -2.19 2.62 5.52
C TYR A 161 -3.69 2.54 5.39
N TYR A 162 -4.36 1.69 6.18
CA TYR A 162 -5.82 1.61 6.21
C TYR A 162 -6.30 1.04 7.54
N ASN A 163 -7.48 1.46 7.97
CA ASN A 163 -8.24 0.72 8.96
C ASN A 163 -9.11 -0.30 8.24
N PRO A 164 -9.18 -1.56 8.70
CA PRO A 164 -10.05 -2.57 8.10
C PRO A 164 -11.51 -2.13 8.00
N GLU A 165 -12.01 -1.45 9.02
CA GLU A 165 -13.40 -0.95 9.06
C GLU A 165 -13.68 0.05 7.95
N ASP A 166 -12.71 0.89 7.57
CA ASP A 166 -12.88 1.85 6.48
C ASP A 166 -12.96 1.14 5.12
N VAL A 167 -12.23 0.02 4.97
CA VAL A 167 -12.30 -0.81 3.75
C VAL A 167 -13.62 -1.57 3.70
N ILE A 168 -13.99 -2.24 4.79
CA ILE A 168 -15.21 -3.05 4.88
C ILE A 168 -16.47 -2.19 4.69
N ALA A 169 -16.47 -0.98 5.22
CA ALA A 169 -17.57 -0.03 5.04
C ALA A 169 -17.54 0.72 3.70
N GLY A 170 -16.57 0.43 2.81
CA GLY A 170 -16.48 1.08 1.50
C GLY A 170 -16.12 2.57 1.55
N ARG A 171 -15.46 3.04 2.61
CA ARG A 171 -15.05 4.45 2.77
C ARG A 171 -13.78 4.81 2.01
N LEU A 172 -13.00 3.81 1.58
CA LEU A 172 -11.77 4.00 0.81
C LEU A 172 -11.95 3.51 -0.62
N MET A 173 -11.74 4.40 -1.58
CA MET A 173 -11.69 4.05 -3.01
C MET A 173 -10.36 3.38 -3.36
N THR A 174 -10.36 2.51 -4.35
CA THR A 174 -9.12 2.03 -4.96
C THR A 174 -8.63 3.00 -6.05
N PRO A 175 -7.33 3.02 -6.37
CA PRO A 175 -6.80 3.82 -7.49
C PRO A 175 -7.51 3.57 -8.82
N ALA A 176 -7.98 2.34 -9.09
CA ALA A 176 -8.72 2.02 -10.31
C ALA A 176 -10.09 2.73 -10.39
N GLU A 177 -10.69 3.07 -9.25
CA GLU A 177 -11.99 3.74 -9.13
C GLU A 177 -11.85 5.27 -9.19
N MET A 178 -10.64 5.81 -8.98
CA MET A 178 -10.39 7.24 -8.90
C MET A 178 -10.45 7.94 -10.27
N PRO A 179 -11.29 8.97 -10.46
CA PRO A 179 -11.45 9.61 -11.77
C PRO A 179 -10.17 10.16 -12.40
N HIS A 180 -9.26 10.71 -11.59
CA HIS A 180 -8.01 11.33 -12.05
C HIS A 180 -6.87 10.32 -12.31
N LEU A 181 -7.03 9.06 -11.88
CA LEU A 181 -6.08 7.97 -12.13
C LEU A 181 -6.63 6.88 -13.05
N ARG A 182 -7.92 6.95 -13.36
CA ARG A 182 -8.60 6.01 -14.25
C ARG A 182 -7.94 6.05 -15.64
N GLY A 183 -7.72 4.87 -16.21
CA GLY A 183 -7.08 4.70 -17.52
C GLY A 183 -5.54 4.61 -17.46
N LEU A 184 -4.89 4.93 -16.34
CA LEU A 184 -3.43 4.74 -16.24
C LEU A 184 -3.01 3.28 -16.39
N LEU A 185 -3.86 2.34 -16.00
CA LEU A 185 -3.56 0.91 -16.11
C LEU A 185 -3.36 0.46 -17.57
N SER A 186 -4.09 1.04 -18.53
CA SER A 186 -3.98 0.66 -19.95
C SER A 186 -2.76 1.25 -20.63
N VAL A 187 -2.11 2.24 -20.02
CA VAL A 187 -0.93 2.95 -20.53
C VAL A 187 0.27 2.82 -19.60
N VAL A 188 0.26 1.82 -18.71
CA VAL A 188 1.35 1.58 -17.77
C VAL A 188 2.65 1.28 -18.51
N HIS A 189 3.75 1.86 -18.05
CA HIS A 189 5.06 1.63 -18.67
C HIS A 189 5.39 0.13 -18.66
N PRO A 190 5.80 -0.47 -19.80
CA PRO A 190 6.06 -1.91 -19.90
C PRO A 190 7.08 -2.45 -18.88
N GLU A 191 7.99 -1.61 -18.43
CA GLU A 191 8.99 -1.94 -17.41
C GLU A 191 8.35 -2.29 -16.06
N LEU A 192 7.21 -1.68 -15.72
CA LEU A 192 6.43 -2.00 -14.52
C LEU A 192 5.75 -3.37 -14.60
N LEU A 193 5.67 -3.99 -15.78
CA LEU A 193 5.03 -5.29 -16.02
C LEU A 193 6.00 -6.46 -15.99
N GLN A 194 7.29 -6.20 -15.75
CA GLN A 194 8.29 -7.25 -15.69
C GLN A 194 7.99 -8.24 -14.56
N ARG A 195 7.93 -9.54 -14.92
CA ARG A 195 7.53 -10.61 -14.00
C ARG A 195 8.43 -10.72 -12.77
N THR A 196 9.72 -10.40 -12.94
CA THR A 196 10.75 -10.45 -11.89
C THR A 196 10.50 -9.46 -10.75
N LEU A 197 9.64 -8.45 -10.95
CA LEU A 197 9.32 -7.44 -9.94
C LEU A 197 8.32 -7.95 -8.89
N TYR A 198 7.65 -9.06 -9.15
CA TYR A 198 6.50 -9.51 -8.35
C TYR A 198 6.65 -10.97 -7.93
N ARG A 199 6.21 -11.27 -6.71
CA ARG A 199 6.08 -12.66 -6.25
C ARG A 199 4.98 -13.40 -7.02
N PHE A 200 3.91 -12.69 -7.34
CA PHE A 200 2.78 -13.14 -8.13
C PHE A 200 2.61 -12.17 -9.31
N PRO A 201 3.26 -12.44 -10.46
CA PRO A 201 3.21 -11.52 -11.59
C PRO A 201 1.77 -11.22 -12.05
N PRO A 202 1.45 -9.96 -12.35
CA PRO A 202 0.15 -9.63 -12.93
C PRO A 202 -0.01 -10.33 -14.28
N LEU A 203 -1.22 -10.79 -14.59
CA LEU A 203 -1.55 -11.33 -15.90
C LEU A 203 -1.82 -10.15 -16.84
N VAL A 204 -1.05 -10.09 -17.92
CA VAL A 204 -1.14 -9.05 -18.94
C VAL A 204 -1.79 -9.67 -20.17
N GLN A 205 -2.96 -9.18 -20.54
CA GLN A 205 -3.66 -9.58 -21.76
C GLN A 205 -3.73 -8.35 -22.68
N LEU A 206 -3.15 -8.46 -23.87
CA LEU A 206 -3.25 -7.43 -24.90
C LEU A 206 -4.59 -7.62 -25.62
N GLY A 207 -5.51 -6.68 -25.41
CA GLY A 207 -6.77 -6.61 -26.12
C GLY A 207 -6.74 -5.53 -27.23
N PRO A 208 -7.77 -5.49 -28.09
CA PRO A 208 -7.91 -4.46 -29.13
C PRO A 208 -7.93 -3.03 -28.57
N ASP A 209 -8.40 -2.86 -27.32
CA ASP A 209 -8.53 -1.57 -26.63
C ASP A 209 -7.33 -1.23 -25.72
N GLY A 210 -6.23 -1.99 -25.82
CA GLY A 210 -5.00 -1.76 -25.05
C GLY A 210 -4.68 -2.87 -24.04
N ILE A 211 -3.94 -2.53 -22.99
CA ILE A 211 -3.47 -3.49 -21.99
C ILE A 211 -4.56 -3.76 -20.95
N ALA A 212 -5.07 -4.99 -20.91
CA ALA A 212 -5.88 -5.49 -19.80
C ALA A 212 -4.98 -6.18 -18.79
N ILE A 213 -4.94 -5.66 -17.56
CA ILE A 213 -4.11 -6.22 -16.49
C ILE A 213 -5.02 -6.76 -15.41
N THR A 214 -5.00 -8.07 -15.21
CA THR A 214 -5.70 -8.70 -14.09
C THR A 214 -4.67 -9.19 -13.09
N SER A 215 -4.90 -8.88 -11.82
CA SER A 215 -4.19 -9.60 -10.76
C SER A 215 -4.80 -10.99 -10.66
N PRO A 216 -4.01 -12.09 -10.57
CA PRO A 216 -4.59 -13.39 -10.27
C PRO A 216 -5.39 -13.25 -8.96
N PRO A 217 -6.62 -13.83 -8.88
CA PRO A 217 -7.41 -13.79 -7.66
C PRO A 217 -6.55 -14.32 -6.53
N SER A 218 -6.35 -13.49 -5.49
CA SER A 218 -5.41 -13.68 -4.38
C SER A 218 -4.85 -15.10 -4.32
N ALA A 219 -3.75 -15.36 -5.04
CA ALA A 219 -3.24 -16.72 -5.21
C ALA A 219 -3.08 -17.30 -3.80
N HIS A 220 -3.98 -18.19 -3.43
CA HIS A 220 -3.95 -18.87 -2.14
C HIS A 220 -2.70 -19.73 -2.20
N PRO A 221 -1.64 -19.42 -1.42
CA PRO A 221 -0.70 -20.48 -1.13
C PRO A 221 -1.48 -21.50 -0.28
N TYR A 222 -1.31 -22.76 -0.63
CA TYR A 222 -1.70 -23.92 0.16
C TYR A 222 -1.56 -23.70 1.67
#